data_AF-R7U3B5-F1
#
_entry.id   AF-R7U3B5-F1
#
_cell.length_a   1.000
_cell.length_b   1.000
_cell.length_c   1.000
_cell.angle_alpha   90.00
_cell.angle_beta   90.00
_cell.angle_gamma   90.00
#
_symmetry.space_group_name_H-M   'P 1'
#
loop_
_entity.id
_entity.type
_entity.pdbx_description
1 polymer ?
#
loop_
_entity_poly.entity_id
_entity_poly.type
_entity_poly.pdbx_seq_one_letter_code
_entity_poly.pdbx_strand_id
1 'polypeptide(L)'
;MHCIAASGLGVWLAPQGGSTVLLYHATTYQQLMKISIKQAVAQKLQATDDIIRQHKTACLRVTSLLACKDLLWIGTSAGVLLTVPMPKISSTTTKSDLTPPEVSGLVHGHTGHVRFLTCVDLPQPKFLASFGSQASGSPPDVGVPRRPSWLQRSDSLTTHTLTLATKMLIIS
;
A
#
# COMPACT_ATOMS: atom_id res chain seq x y z
N MET A 1 -2.75 0.15 22.67
CA MET A 1 -3.29 -0.56 21.49
C MET A 1 -2.16 -1.36 20.88
N HIS A 2 -2.33 -2.68 20.83
CA HIS A 2 -1.50 -3.57 20.02
C HIS A 2 -2.15 -3.67 18.64
N CYS A 3 -1.37 -3.53 17.56
CA CYS A 3 -1.92 -3.66 16.20
C CYS A 3 -1.76 -5.10 15.73
N ILE A 4 -2.80 -5.67 15.13
CA ILE A 4 -2.81 -7.07 14.67
C ILE A 4 -3.39 -7.11 13.25
N ALA A 5 -2.78 -7.91 12.38
CA ALA A 5 -3.34 -8.26 11.08
C ALA A 5 -3.09 -9.75 10.80
N ALA A 6 -4.08 -10.45 10.26
CA ALA A 6 -3.97 -11.87 9.93
C ALA A 6 -4.01 -12.08 8.42
N SER A 7 -3.22 -13.04 7.93
CA SER A 7 -3.24 -13.48 6.53
C SER A 7 -2.85 -14.96 6.45
N GLY A 8 -3.79 -15.82 6.07
CA GLY A 8 -3.59 -17.27 6.06
C GLY A 8 -3.16 -17.80 7.43
N LEU A 9 -2.04 -18.51 7.49
CA LEU A 9 -1.43 -19.03 8.73
C LEU A 9 -0.44 -18.03 9.39
N GLY A 10 -0.30 -16.82 8.86
CA GLY A 10 0.55 -15.78 9.41
C GLY A 10 -0.24 -14.77 10.25
N VAL A 11 0.24 -14.48 11.46
CA VAL A 11 -0.27 -13.41 12.33
C VAL A 11 0.79 -12.34 12.49
N TRP A 12 0.49 -11.15 12.00
CA TRP A 12 1.33 -9.97 12.13
C TRP A 12 0.94 -9.17 13.37
N LEU A 13 1.94 -8.80 14.16
CA LEU A 13 1.76 -8.11 15.43
C LEU A 13 2.71 -6.92 15.52
N ALA A 14 2.21 -5.79 16.02
CA ALA A 14 3.05 -4.69 16.47
C ALA A 14 2.89 -4.49 17.98
N PRO A 15 3.98 -4.64 18.77
CA PRO A 15 3.98 -4.36 20.20
C PRO A 15 3.56 -2.91 20.49
N GLN A 16 2.83 -2.71 21.59
CA GLN A 16 2.37 -1.38 21.96
C GLN A 16 3.53 -0.40 22.15
N GLY A 17 3.46 0.74 21.47
CA GLY A 17 4.50 1.78 21.53
C GLY A 17 5.80 1.41 20.83
N GLY A 18 5.88 0.24 20.18
CA GLY A 18 7.06 -0.22 19.46
C GLY A 18 7.06 0.20 17.99
N SER A 19 8.27 0.21 17.43
CA SER A 19 8.54 0.41 15.99
C SER A 19 8.96 -0.90 15.30
N THR A 20 8.47 -2.03 15.81
CA THR A 20 8.79 -3.36 15.28
C THR A 20 7.52 -4.08 14.91
N VAL A 21 7.58 -4.85 13.84
CA VAL A 21 6.50 -5.72 13.39
C VAL A 21 7.01 -7.16 13.45
N LEU A 22 6.22 -8.05 14.03
CA LEU A 22 6.53 -9.45 14.24
C LEU A 22 5.57 -10.29 13.40
N LEU A 23 6.06 -11.39 12.83
CA LEU A 23 5.22 -12.42 12.21
C LEU A 23 5.31 -13.69 13.03
N TYR A 24 4.16 -14.22 13.42
CA TYR A 24 4.01 -15.50 14.09
C TYR A 24 3.25 -16.48 13.22
N HIS A 25 3.59 -17.75 13.37
CA HIS A 25 2.78 -18.83 12.82
C HIS A 25 1.54 -19.04 13.71
N ALA A 26 0.35 -19.06 13.11
CA ALA A 26 -0.93 -19.12 13.84
C ALA A 26 -1.12 -20.41 14.65
N THR A 27 -0.65 -21.55 14.14
CA THR A 27 -0.81 -22.85 14.82
C THR A 27 0.35 -23.23 15.75
N THR A 28 1.61 -23.01 15.34
CA THR A 28 2.78 -23.38 16.13
C THR A 28 3.22 -22.31 17.12
N TYR A 29 2.65 -21.10 17.03
CA TYR A 29 2.97 -19.92 17.85
C TYR A 29 4.46 -19.50 17.79
N GLN A 30 5.20 -20.02 16.80
CA GLN A 30 6.60 -19.69 16.62
C GLN A 30 6.76 -18.34 15.93
N GLN A 31 7.74 -17.55 16.39
CA GLN A 31 8.10 -16.30 15.74
C GLN A 31 8.87 -16.60 14.45
N LEU A 32 8.23 -16.32 13.31
CA LEU A 32 8.81 -16.52 11.99
C LEU A 32 9.70 -15.35 11.57
N MET A 33 9.33 -14.11 11.94
CA MET A 33 10.14 -12.95 11.58
C MET A 33 9.99 -11.79 12.55
N LYS A 34 10.97 -10.89 12.52
CA LYS A 34 10.96 -9.60 13.23
C LYS A 34 11.55 -8.53 12.33
N ILE A 35 10.77 -7.50 12.06
CA ILE A 35 11.14 -6.38 11.18
C ILE A 35 11.15 -5.09 12.01
N SER A 36 12.21 -4.30 11.86
CA SER A 36 12.26 -2.93 12.39
C SER A 36 11.91 -1.94 11.30
N ILE A 37 10.92 -1.08 11.53
CA ILE A 37 10.51 -0.06 10.56
C ILE A 37 11.32 1.24 10.67
N LYS A 38 12.20 1.36 11.68
CA LYS A 38 12.96 2.59 11.96
C LYS A 38 13.76 3.08 10.75
N GLN A 39 14.47 2.16 10.09
CA GLN A 39 15.32 2.49 8.97
C GLN A 39 14.52 2.98 7.77
N ALA A 40 13.43 2.29 7.42
CA ALA A 40 12.55 2.68 6.32
C ALA A 40 11.90 4.05 6.56
N VAL A 41 11.46 4.33 7.79
CA VAL A 41 10.92 5.65 8.14
C VAL A 41 12.00 6.73 8.11
N ALA A 42 13.19 6.47 8.66
CA ALA A 42 14.30 7.42 8.63
C ALA A 42 14.70 7.78 7.20
N GLN A 43 14.78 6.78 6.30
CA GLN A 43 15.01 6.98 4.87
C GLN A 43 13.93 7.87 4.24
N LYS A 44 12.66 7.66 4.56
CA LYS A 44 11.57 8.50 4.05
C LYS A 44 11.57 9.94 4.56
N LEU A 45 12.14 10.18 5.74
CA LEU A 45 12.24 11.50 6.34
C LEU A 45 13.57 12.19 6.04
N GLN A 46 14.42 11.64 5.15
CA GLN A 46 15.73 12.23 4.82
C GLN A 46 15.64 13.65 4.25
N ALA A 47 14.57 13.96 3.52
CA ALA A 47 14.34 15.29 2.94
C ALA A 47 13.74 16.31 3.93
N THR A 48 13.47 15.90 5.18
CA THR A 48 12.91 16.78 6.23
C THR A 48 14.03 17.30 7.13
N ASP A 49 13.85 18.50 7.71
CA ASP A 49 14.78 19.09 8.68
C ASP A 49 15.17 18.09 9.78
N ASP A 50 16.45 18.14 10.18
CA ASP A 50 17.03 17.22 11.17
C ASP A 50 16.25 17.21 12.49
N ILE A 51 15.79 18.38 12.95
CA ILE A 51 15.02 18.53 14.18
C ILE A 51 13.70 17.76 14.08
N ILE A 52 12.97 17.92 12.96
CA ILE A 52 11.69 17.26 12.73
C ILE A 52 11.92 15.75 12.56
N ARG A 53 12.96 15.35 11.82
CA ARG A 53 13.32 13.95 11.62
C ARG A 53 13.62 13.26 12.95
N GLN A 54 14.42 13.89 13.81
CA GLN A 54 14.77 13.33 15.12
C GLN A 54 13.54 13.18 16.01
N HIS A 55 12.65 14.19 16.05
CA HIS A 55 11.42 14.11 16.83
C HIS A 55 10.50 12.97 16.33
N LYS A 56 10.25 12.91 15.02
CA LYS A 56 9.40 11.86 14.40
C LYS A 56 9.97 10.46 14.59
N THR A 57 11.29 10.30 14.56
CA THR A 57 11.95 8.99 14.75
C THR A 57 12.05 8.57 16.21
N ALA A 58 12.22 9.50 17.15
CA ALA A 58 12.23 9.22 18.59
C ALA A 58 10.86 8.75 19.10
N CYS A 59 9.78 9.34 18.61
CA CYS A 59 8.40 8.97 18.94
C CYS A 59 7.78 7.97 17.96
N LEU A 60 8.62 7.25 17.19
CA LEU A 60 8.15 6.32 16.18
C LEU A 60 7.48 5.09 16.83
N ARG A 61 6.22 4.88 16.49
CA ARG A 61 5.46 3.68 16.82
C ARG A 61 4.59 3.26 15.65
N VAL A 62 4.31 1.96 15.56
CA VAL A 62 3.26 1.44 14.69
C VAL A 62 1.90 1.80 15.29
N THR A 63 1.02 2.38 14.49
CA THR A 63 -0.31 2.83 14.91
C THR A 63 -1.45 2.05 14.27
N SER A 64 -1.21 1.40 13.13
CA SER A 64 -2.18 0.54 12.46
C SER A 64 -1.48 -0.49 11.57
N LEU A 65 -2.11 -1.65 11.40
CA LEU A 65 -1.70 -2.70 10.47
C LEU A 65 -2.91 -3.11 9.63
N LEU A 66 -2.67 -3.42 8.35
CA LEU A 66 -3.69 -3.96 7.45
C LEU A 66 -3.06 -4.96 6.47
N ALA A 67 -3.57 -6.18 6.42
CA ALA A 67 -3.20 -7.16 5.40
C ALA A 67 -4.14 -7.01 4.21
N CYS A 68 -3.61 -6.73 3.01
CA CYS A 68 -4.40 -6.56 1.80
C CYS A 68 -3.55 -6.85 0.55
N LYS A 69 -4.07 -7.67 -0.38
CA LYS A 69 -3.43 -7.99 -1.67
C LYS A 69 -1.97 -8.42 -1.56
N ASP A 70 -1.70 -9.41 -0.71
CA ASP A 70 -0.35 -9.92 -0.48
C ASP A 70 0.66 -8.88 0.08
N LEU A 71 0.16 -7.72 0.53
CA LEU A 71 0.94 -6.68 1.18
C LEU A 71 0.44 -6.47 2.62
N LEU A 72 1.39 -6.33 3.55
CA LEU A 72 1.14 -5.79 4.87
C LEU A 72 1.38 -4.29 4.82
N TRP A 73 0.34 -3.53 5.13
CA TRP A 73 0.37 -2.09 5.26
C TRP A 73 0.60 -1.71 6.72
N ILE A 74 1.50 -0.76 6.94
CA ILE A 74 1.92 -0.31 8.25
C ILE A 74 1.71 1.20 8.32
N GLY A 75 0.79 1.62 9.19
CA GLY A 75 0.62 3.01 9.58
C GLY A 75 1.54 3.35 10.73
N THR A 76 2.17 4.52 10.66
CA THR A 76 3.14 4.97 11.68
C THR A 76 2.72 6.29 12.33
N SER A 77 3.27 6.55 13.51
CA SER A 77 3.14 7.85 14.17
C SER A 77 3.84 8.99 13.38
N ALA A 78 4.82 8.71 12.53
CA ALA A 78 5.45 9.78 11.74
C ALA A 78 4.55 10.31 10.59
N GLY A 79 3.40 9.66 10.36
CA GLY A 79 2.54 9.89 9.19
C GLY A 79 3.03 9.16 7.93
N VAL A 80 4.10 8.37 8.06
CA VAL A 80 4.66 7.57 6.96
C VAL A 80 3.88 6.25 6.86
N LEU A 81 3.50 5.89 5.63
CA LEU A 81 2.93 4.59 5.31
C LEU A 81 4.02 3.69 4.76
N LEU A 82 4.06 2.44 5.23
CA LEU A 82 4.99 1.43 4.73
C LEU A 82 4.22 0.21 4.23
N THR A 83 4.82 -0.49 3.29
CA THR A 83 4.31 -1.75 2.75
C THR A 83 5.40 -2.82 2.83
N VAL A 84 4.99 -4.03 3.17
CA VAL A 84 5.85 -5.21 3.24
C VAL A 84 5.19 -6.36 2.46
N PRO A 85 5.86 -6.96 1.48
CA PRO A 85 5.39 -8.19 0.85
C PRO A 85 5.14 -9.30 1.89
N MET A 86 3.95 -9.88 1.87
CA MET A 86 3.59 -10.96 2.79
C MET A 86 4.08 -12.31 2.24
N PRO A 87 4.92 -13.06 2.98
CA PRO A 87 5.26 -14.41 2.60
C PRO A 87 4.05 -15.34 2.76
N LYS A 88 3.99 -16.38 1.94
CA LYS A 88 2.99 -17.44 2.08
C LYS A 88 3.42 -18.38 3.20
N ILE A 89 2.63 -18.43 4.27
CA ILE A 89 2.90 -19.29 5.44
C ILE A 89 2.11 -20.60 5.29
N SER A 90 2.83 -21.72 5.30
CA SER A 90 2.32 -23.08 5.31
C SER A 90 2.52 -23.73 6.68
N SER A 91 1.89 -24.88 6.94
CA SER A 91 1.95 -25.58 8.24
C SER A 91 3.37 -25.97 8.68
N THR A 92 4.28 -26.16 7.73
CA THR A 92 5.68 -26.52 8.00
C THR A 92 6.63 -25.33 7.89
N THR A 93 6.12 -24.12 7.64
CA THR A 93 6.97 -22.94 7.47
C THR A 93 7.65 -22.58 8.79
N THR A 94 8.98 -22.50 8.72
CA THR A 94 9.85 -22.11 9.82
C THR A 94 10.54 -20.79 9.52
N LYS A 95 11.22 -20.24 10.53
CA LYS A 95 11.96 -18.98 10.41
C LYS A 95 13.08 -19.04 9.35
N SER A 96 13.71 -20.20 9.13
CA SER A 96 14.78 -20.37 8.14
C SER A 96 14.27 -20.33 6.70
N ASP A 97 12.99 -20.61 6.48
CA ASP A 97 12.39 -20.64 5.14
C ASP A 97 12.03 -19.23 4.63
N LEU A 98 12.07 -18.22 5.50
CA LEU A 98 11.66 -16.86 5.20
C LEU A 98 12.86 -15.93 5.09
N THR A 99 13.02 -15.33 3.92
CA THR A 99 13.92 -14.19 3.73
C THR A 99 13.26 -12.92 4.26
N PRO A 100 13.98 -12.04 4.99
CA PRO A 100 13.46 -10.74 5.38
C PRO A 100 13.01 -9.92 4.16
N PRO A 101 11.73 -9.53 4.08
CA PRO A 101 11.22 -8.73 2.96
C PRO A 101 11.71 -7.29 3.07
N GLU A 102 11.80 -6.63 1.92
CA GLU A 102 12.07 -5.21 1.86
C GLU A 102 10.87 -4.42 2.42
N VAL A 103 11.17 -3.38 3.20
CA VAL A 103 10.17 -2.47 3.73
C VAL A 103 10.15 -1.22 2.86
N SER A 104 9.14 -1.08 2.02
CA SER A 104 9.01 0.06 1.13
C SER A 104 8.13 1.13 1.76
N GLY A 105 8.61 2.37 1.82
CA GLY A 105 7.77 3.50 2.24
C GLY A 105 7.04 4.16 1.08
N LEU A 106 5.83 4.67 1.32
CA LEU A 106 5.13 5.55 0.39
C LEU A 106 5.58 7.01 0.54
N VAL A 107 5.62 7.73 -0.57
CA VAL A 107 5.94 9.17 -0.63
C VAL A 107 4.76 10.05 -0.21
N HIS A 108 3.52 9.57 -0.38
CA HIS A 108 2.31 10.31 -0.02
C HIS A 108 1.89 9.99 1.42
N GLY A 109 2.68 10.46 2.38
CA GLY A 109 2.39 10.34 3.81
C GLY A 109 1.43 11.41 4.32
N HIS A 110 0.89 11.20 5.52
CA HIS A 110 0.06 12.17 6.22
C HIS A 110 0.90 13.13 7.05
N THR A 111 0.36 14.31 7.33
CA THR A 111 1.00 15.32 8.21
C THR A 111 0.93 14.92 9.69
N GLY A 112 0.07 13.96 10.06
CA GLY A 112 -0.14 13.47 11.43
C GLY A 112 -0.08 11.94 11.56
N HIS A 113 -0.29 11.44 12.78
CA HIS A 113 -0.32 9.99 13.06
C HIS A 113 -1.41 9.28 12.23
N VAL A 114 -1.05 8.17 11.57
CA VAL A 114 -2.05 7.34 10.88
C VAL A 114 -2.98 6.68 11.91
N ARG A 115 -4.28 6.98 11.89
CA ARG A 115 -5.23 6.45 12.88
C ARG A 115 -5.72 5.05 12.56
N PHE A 116 -6.12 4.80 11.31
CA PHE A 116 -6.54 3.49 10.86
C PHE A 116 -6.25 3.31 9.37
N LEU A 117 -6.27 2.05 8.93
CA LEU A 117 -6.13 1.67 7.54
C LEU A 117 -7.32 0.80 7.17
N THR A 118 -7.87 1.01 5.97
CA THR A 118 -8.95 0.18 5.45
C THR A 118 -8.75 -0.06 3.96
N CYS A 119 -9.07 -1.27 3.50
CA CYS A 119 -9.13 -1.59 2.09
C CYS A 119 -10.59 -1.53 1.63
N VAL A 120 -10.81 -0.85 0.50
CA VAL A 120 -12.13 -0.76 -0.13
C VAL A 120 -12.02 -1.27 -1.54
N ASP A 121 -12.73 -2.35 -1.83
CA ASP A 121 -12.85 -2.85 -3.19
C ASP A 121 -13.85 -1.99 -3.96
N LEU A 122 -13.34 -1.31 -4.98
CA LEU A 122 -14.19 -0.56 -5.89
C LEU A 122 -14.70 -1.52 -6.96
N PRO A 123 -16.03 -1.62 -7.15
CA PRO A 123 -16.54 -2.30 -8.33
C PRO A 123 -15.98 -1.59 -9.55
N GLN A 124 -15.41 -2.35 -10.50
CA GLN A 124 -15.04 -1.77 -11.78
C GLN A 124 -16.27 -1.03 -12.34
N PRO A 125 -16.10 0.18 -12.89
CA PRO A 125 -17.16 0.76 -13.69
C PRO A 125 -17.40 -0.21 -14.83
N LYS A 126 -18.46 -1.01 -14.72
CA LYS A 126 -19.08 -1.67 -15.86
C LYS A 126 -19.52 -0.52 -16.74
N PHE A 127 -18.64 -0.12 -17.66
CA PHE A 127 -18.97 0.82 -18.71
C PHE A 127 -20.30 0.34 -19.29
N LEU A 128 -21.27 1.26 -19.37
CA LEU A 128 -22.61 1.05 -19.88
C LEU A 128 -22.56 0.65 -21.37
N ALA A 129 -21.99 -0.52 -21.69
CA ALA A 129 -22.10 -1.16 -22.98
C ALA A 129 -23.35 -2.03 -23.00
N SER A 130 -24.52 -1.41 -22.78
CA SER A 130 -25.82 -2.03 -23.07
C SER A 130 -26.95 -1.02 -23.36
N PHE A 131 -26.62 0.24 -23.68
CA PHE A 131 -27.58 1.15 -24.32
C PHE A 131 -26.98 1.65 -25.62
N GLY A 132 -27.07 0.81 -26.64
CA GLY A 132 -26.56 1.09 -27.98
C GLY A 132 -26.98 0.02 -28.97
N SER A 133 -28.25 -0.40 -28.93
CA SER A 133 -28.88 -1.05 -30.09
C SER A 133 -30.13 -0.25 -30.43
N GLN A 134 -30.18 0.19 -31.68
CA GLN A 134 -31.17 1.05 -32.33
C GLN A 134 -30.94 2.57 -32.24
N ALA A 135 -30.16 3.06 -33.20
CA ALA A 135 -30.49 4.30 -33.90
C ALA A 135 -30.12 4.12 -35.38
N SER A 136 -31.14 3.85 -36.20
CA SER A 136 -31.11 4.02 -37.65
C SER A 136 -31.07 5.52 -37.96
N GLY A 137 -30.14 5.96 -38.80
CA GLY A 137 -30.10 7.34 -39.31
C GLY A 137 -28.69 7.85 -39.56
N SER A 138 -28.27 7.83 -40.83
CA SER A 138 -27.08 8.50 -41.34
C SER A 138 -27.20 10.03 -41.25
N PRO A 139 -26.18 10.78 -40.77
CA PRO A 139 -26.11 12.22 -40.98
C PRO A 139 -25.27 12.57 -42.23
N PRO A 140 -25.52 13.72 -42.87
CA PRO A 140 -24.85 14.13 -44.10
C PRO A 140 -23.46 14.74 -43.86
N ASP A 141 -22.68 14.68 -44.93
CA ASP A 141 -21.31 15.13 -45.14
C ASP A 141 -21.14 16.66 -44.96
N VAL A 142 -20.31 17.10 -44.01
CA VAL A 142 -19.80 18.48 -43.94
C VAL A 142 -18.33 18.48 -43.51
N GLY A 143 -17.50 19.12 -44.33
CA GLY A 143 -16.04 19.14 -44.30
C GLY A 143 -15.35 19.70 -43.05
N VAL A 144 -14.12 19.20 -42.90
CA VAL A 144 -13.12 19.32 -41.83
C VAL A 144 -12.55 20.74 -41.64
N PRO A 145 -12.02 21.09 -40.45
CA PRO A 145 -10.57 21.39 -40.39
C PRO A 145 -9.81 20.58 -39.34
N ARG A 146 -8.58 20.23 -39.71
CA ARG A 146 -7.66 19.30 -39.05
C ARG A 146 -7.23 19.79 -37.67
N ARG A 147 -7.34 18.93 -36.65
CA ARG A 147 -6.72 19.17 -35.34
C ARG A 147 -5.19 19.02 -35.44
N PRO A 148 -4.41 19.86 -34.73
CA PRO A 148 -2.96 19.83 -34.87
C PRO A 148 -2.27 18.69 -34.10
N SER A 149 -1.13 18.25 -34.63
CA SER A 149 -0.43 16.98 -34.34
C SER A 149 0.56 17.01 -33.18
N TRP A 150 0.37 17.84 -32.15
CA TRP A 150 1.32 18.01 -31.03
C TRP A 150 0.94 17.38 -29.69
N LEU A 151 -0.22 16.70 -29.58
CA LEU A 151 -0.59 15.95 -28.37
C LEU A 151 -0.20 14.47 -28.43
N GLN A 152 0.78 14.11 -29.25
CA GLN A 152 1.21 12.72 -29.47
C GLN A 152 2.73 12.59 -29.40
N ARG A 153 3.27 12.78 -28.17
CA ARG A 153 4.62 12.49 -27.65
C ARG A 153 4.82 13.49 -26.50
N SER A 154 5.08 13.15 -25.24
CA SER A 154 5.68 12.01 -24.56
C SER A 154 5.19 12.12 -23.08
N ASP A 155 5.02 11.10 -22.25
CA ASP A 155 6.02 10.16 -21.77
C ASP A 155 5.33 8.86 -21.31
N SER A 156 5.48 7.84 -22.13
CA SER A 156 5.50 6.46 -21.69
C SER A 156 6.76 6.25 -20.84
N LEU A 157 6.63 6.01 -19.52
CA LEU A 157 7.53 5.17 -18.68
C LEU A 157 7.20 5.14 -17.16
N THR A 158 5.94 5.19 -16.72
CA THR A 158 5.61 4.89 -15.30
C THR A 158 4.44 3.92 -15.10
N THR A 159 3.94 3.31 -16.17
CA THR A 159 2.81 2.38 -16.11
C THR A 159 3.29 0.93 -16.19
N HIS A 160 4.03 0.49 -15.18
CA HIS A 160 4.15 -0.95 -14.92
C HIS A 160 3.43 -1.28 -13.61
N THR A 161 2.30 -1.98 -13.78
CA THR A 161 1.63 -2.84 -12.80
C THR A 161 0.86 -2.18 -11.64
N LEU A 162 -0.25 -1.53 -11.98
CA LEU A 162 -1.44 -1.47 -11.11
C LEU A 162 -2.53 -2.39 -11.69
N THR A 163 -2.30 -3.70 -11.65
CA THR A 163 -3.33 -4.70 -11.94
C THR A 163 -4.23 -4.88 -10.71
N LEU A 164 -5.55 -4.77 -10.93
CA LEU A 164 -6.65 -4.56 -9.97
C LEU A 164 -6.68 -3.19 -9.26
N ALA A 165 -7.50 -2.30 -9.80
CA ALA A 165 -7.79 -0.96 -9.27
C ALA A 165 -8.57 -1.02 -7.94
N THR A 166 -7.89 -1.36 -6.84
CA THR A 166 -8.35 -1.00 -5.48
C THR A 166 -7.69 0.33 -5.17
N LYS A 167 -8.46 1.41 -5.14
CA LYS A 167 -7.98 2.66 -4.55
C LYS A 167 -8.05 2.46 -3.04
N MET A 168 -6.90 2.27 -2.40
CA MET A 168 -6.83 2.23 -0.94
C MET A 168 -7.11 3.63 -0.40
N LEU A 169 -8.18 3.77 0.38
CA LEU A 169 -8.49 5.00 1.09
C LEU A 169 -7.83 4.95 2.46
N ILE A 170 -6.75 5.71 2.65
CA ILE A 170 -6.21 5.94 3.99
C ILE A 170 -6.98 7.09 4.62
N ILE A 171 -7.61 6.85 5.76
CA ILE A 171 -8.31 7.87 6.53
C ILE A 171 -7.51 8.12 7.82
N SER A 172 -7.11 9.38 8.01
CA SER A 172 -6.40 9.86 9.19
C SER A 172 -7.35 10.36 10.26
#